data_AF-A0A953IVC2-F1
#
_entry.id   AF-A0A953IVC2-F1
#
_cell.length_a   1.000
_cell.length_b   1.000
_cell.length_c   1.000
_cell.angle_alpha   90.00
_cell.angle_beta   90.00
_cell.angle_gamma   90.00
#
_symmetry.space_group_name_H-M   'P 1'
#
loop_
_entity.id
_entity.type
_entity.pdbx_description
1 polymer ?
#
loop_
_entity_poly.entity_id
_entity_poly.type
_entity_poly.pdbx_seq_one_letter_code
_entity_poly.pdbx_strand_id
1 'polypeptide(L)'
;MCPAAEAVLYTHRNPGEDMNQAVSAGGRLYTELPNAFKFRQEFNAACSCKKQGETWAEALKGTEDRSTIEQGDILVTDERAKAMNAPRDAKGRPILPPKGKPNPKTTAAAAPPAEPAAAPEEPASDAPKPPIRTVGPQLGPVR
;
A
#
# COMPACT_ATOMS: atom_id res chain seq x y z
N MET A 1 -4.51 7.26 -13.79
CA MET A 1 -5.64 6.92 -14.68
C MET A 1 -6.82 6.58 -13.80
N CYS A 2 -7.69 7.56 -13.55
CA CYS A 2 -8.80 7.39 -12.64
C CYS A 2 -9.87 6.46 -13.24
N PRO A 3 -10.67 5.77 -12.41
CA PRO A 3 -11.87 5.09 -12.89
C PRO A 3 -12.71 6.07 -13.73
N ALA A 4 -13.20 5.62 -14.89
CA ALA A 4 -13.96 6.41 -15.87
C ALA A 4 -13.22 7.57 -16.57
N ALA A 5 -11.88 7.69 -16.43
CA ALA A 5 -11.13 8.62 -17.27
C ALA A 5 -11.14 8.16 -18.74
N GLU A 6 -11.21 9.12 -19.67
CA GLU A 6 -11.10 8.83 -21.10
C GLU A 6 -9.75 8.17 -21.42
N ALA A 7 -9.81 7.05 -22.15
CA ALA A 7 -8.64 6.28 -22.54
C ALA A 7 -8.58 6.14 -24.06
N VAL A 8 -7.37 6.19 -24.61
CA VAL A 8 -7.09 5.95 -26.03
C VAL A 8 -6.15 4.75 -26.14
N LEU A 9 -6.50 3.81 -27.02
CA LEU A 9 -5.70 2.63 -27.28
C LEU A 9 -4.56 2.96 -28.26
N TYR A 10 -3.35 2.54 -27.92
CA TYR A 10 -2.17 2.54 -28.78
C TYR A 10 -1.67 1.11 -28.95
N THR A 11 -1.34 0.72 -30.17
CA THR A 11 -0.88 -0.65 -30.51
C THR A 11 0.34 -0.61 -31.41
N HIS A 12 1.21 -1.61 -31.29
CA HIS A 12 2.32 -1.88 -32.21
C HIS A 12 2.23 -3.32 -32.72
N ARG A 13 3.00 -3.67 -33.75
CA ARG A 13 3.11 -5.05 -34.23
C ARG A 13 4.00 -5.88 -33.30
N ASN A 14 3.62 -7.13 -33.10
CA ASN A 14 4.40 -8.11 -32.36
C ASN A 14 4.46 -9.38 -33.23
N PRO A 15 5.65 -9.91 -33.58
CA PRO A 15 7.00 -9.56 -33.12
C PRO A 15 7.67 -8.37 -33.84
N GLY A 16 8.68 -7.79 -33.19
CA GLY A 16 9.64 -6.86 -33.81
C GLY A 16 9.48 -5.37 -33.52
N GLU A 17 8.32 -4.92 -33.04
CA GLU A 17 8.10 -3.53 -32.59
C GLU A 17 7.81 -3.46 -31.09
N ASP A 18 7.84 -2.25 -30.55
CA ASP A 18 7.59 -1.95 -29.15
C ASP A 18 6.72 -0.67 -29.01
N MET A 19 6.61 -0.14 -27.78
CA MET A 19 5.79 1.05 -27.54
C MET A 19 6.32 2.33 -28.17
N ASN A 20 7.59 2.39 -28.57
CA ASN A 20 8.15 3.53 -29.31
C ASN A 20 7.50 3.69 -30.71
N GLN A 21 7.00 2.60 -31.27
CA GLN A 21 6.33 2.55 -32.58
C GLN A 21 4.81 2.42 -32.44
N ALA A 22 4.27 2.47 -31.23
CA ALA A 22 2.84 2.29 -31.02
C ALA A 22 2.04 3.46 -31.59
N VAL A 23 0.96 3.13 -32.32
CA VAL A 23 0.07 4.07 -32.98
C VAL A 23 -1.35 3.96 -32.43
N SER A 24 -2.03 5.09 -32.33
CA SER A 24 -3.46 5.13 -32.04
C SER A 24 -4.28 4.69 -33.25
N ALA A 25 -5.57 4.40 -33.03
CA ALA A 25 -6.52 4.15 -34.12
C ALA A 25 -6.61 5.31 -35.13
N GLY A 26 -6.27 6.53 -34.72
CA GLY A 26 -6.21 7.74 -35.56
C GLY A 26 -4.84 8.01 -36.19
N GLY A 27 -3.87 7.11 -36.03
CA GLY A 27 -2.53 7.22 -36.65
C GLY A 27 -1.51 8.07 -35.90
N ARG A 28 -1.88 8.69 -34.77
CA ARG A 28 -0.91 9.42 -33.91
C ARG A 28 0.03 8.45 -33.19
N LEU A 29 1.32 8.76 -33.15
CA LEU A 29 2.33 7.99 -32.43
C LEU A 29 2.25 8.20 -30.92
N TYR A 30 2.57 7.17 -30.14
CA TYR A 30 2.60 7.26 -28.68
C TYR A 30 3.70 8.23 -28.20
N THR A 31 4.82 8.30 -28.91
CA THR A 31 5.96 9.17 -28.60
C THR A 31 5.68 10.67 -28.79
N GLU A 32 4.66 11.03 -29.56
CA GLU A 32 4.23 12.43 -29.73
C GLU A 32 3.51 12.99 -28.50
N LEU A 33 3.07 12.14 -27.57
CA LEU A 33 2.44 12.62 -26.35
C LEU A 33 3.49 13.29 -25.43
N PRO A 34 3.20 14.46 -24.85
CA PRO A 34 4.13 15.15 -23.95
C PRO A 34 4.42 14.36 -22.66
N ASN A 35 3.55 13.41 -22.31
CA ASN A 35 3.69 12.52 -21.17
C ASN A 35 4.08 11.09 -21.55
N ALA A 36 4.47 10.83 -22.80
CA ALA A 36 4.94 9.52 -23.24
C ALA A 36 6.06 9.01 -22.33
N PHE A 37 5.94 7.78 -21.85
CA PHE A 37 6.91 7.11 -20.97
C PHE A 37 7.26 7.82 -19.66
N LYS A 38 6.56 8.90 -19.29
CA LYS A 38 6.85 9.68 -18.08
C LYS A 38 6.79 8.84 -16.80
N PHE A 39 5.88 7.86 -16.78
CA PHE A 39 5.74 6.87 -15.69
C PHE A 39 6.99 6.01 -15.43
N ARG A 40 7.90 5.89 -16.41
CA ARG A 40 9.15 5.15 -16.26
C ARG A 40 10.24 5.97 -15.59
N GLN A 41 10.14 7.29 -15.66
CA GLN A 41 11.18 8.22 -15.23
C GLN A 41 10.89 8.74 -13.82
N GLU A 42 9.63 9.07 -13.54
CA GLU A 42 9.24 9.64 -12.26
C GLU A 42 7.85 9.20 -11.79
N PHE A 43 7.69 9.17 -10.47
CA PHE A 43 6.39 9.05 -9.84
C PHE A 43 5.85 10.44 -9.47
N ASN A 44 4.71 10.81 -10.05
CA ASN A 44 4.03 12.06 -9.72
C ASN A 44 2.83 11.80 -8.80
N ALA A 45 2.95 12.18 -7.52
CA ALA A 45 1.90 12.01 -6.52
C ALA A 45 0.60 12.79 -6.83
N ALA A 46 0.69 13.87 -7.61
CA ALA A 46 -0.47 14.62 -8.08
C ALA A 46 -1.22 13.90 -9.23
N CYS A 47 -0.56 12.97 -9.94
CA CYS A 47 -1.19 12.14 -10.97
C CYS A 47 -1.68 10.79 -10.42
N SER A 48 -2.29 10.81 -9.23
CA SER A 48 -2.91 9.62 -8.63
C SER A 48 -4.43 9.61 -8.85
N CYS A 49 -5.05 8.46 -8.66
CA CYS A 49 -6.48 8.26 -8.88
C CYS A 49 -7.33 8.50 -7.63
N LYS A 50 -6.68 9.01 -6.58
CA LYS A 50 -7.27 9.35 -5.28
C LYS A 50 -7.11 10.84 -5.04
N LYS A 51 -7.87 11.40 -4.12
CA LYS A 51 -7.68 12.81 -3.74
C LYS A 51 -6.32 12.99 -3.07
N GLN A 52 -5.80 14.21 -3.14
CA GLN A 52 -4.57 14.57 -2.42
C GLN A 52 -4.79 14.38 -0.92
N GLY A 53 -3.86 13.72 -0.24
CA GLY A 53 -3.95 13.40 1.19
C GLY A 53 -4.88 12.23 1.56
N GLU A 54 -5.72 11.74 0.64
CA GLU A 54 -6.63 10.61 0.90
C GLU A 54 -5.89 9.28 0.88
N THR A 55 -6.28 8.34 1.73
CA THR A 55 -5.76 6.97 1.72
C THR A 55 -6.52 6.10 0.71
N TRP A 56 -5.93 4.98 0.26
CA TRP A 56 -6.64 4.07 -0.65
C TRP A 56 -7.88 3.43 -0.02
N ALA A 57 -7.86 3.18 1.30
CA ALA A 57 -9.04 2.68 2.01
C ALA A 57 -10.21 3.67 1.97
N GLU A 58 -9.92 4.98 2.02
CA GLU A 58 -10.94 6.03 1.88
C GLU A 58 -11.41 6.17 0.43
N ALA A 59 -10.49 6.15 -0.54
CA ALA A 59 -10.81 6.31 -1.96
C ALA A 59 -11.67 5.15 -2.53
N LEU A 60 -11.52 3.93 -2.00
CA LEU A 60 -12.31 2.76 -2.40
C LEU A 60 -13.51 2.51 -1.46
N LYS A 61 -13.77 3.39 -0.50
CA LYS A 61 -14.88 3.22 0.43
C LYS A 61 -16.20 3.28 -0.34
N GLY A 62 -16.97 2.19 -0.30
CA GLY A 62 -18.27 2.09 -0.96
C GLY A 62 -18.24 1.60 -2.41
N THR A 63 -17.06 1.29 -2.98
CA THR A 63 -16.94 0.48 -4.21
C THR A 63 -16.99 -1.02 -3.95
N GLU A 64 -17.35 -1.42 -2.72
CA GLU A 64 -17.63 -2.79 -2.30
C GLU A 64 -18.88 -3.31 -3.03
N ASP A 65 -18.77 -3.61 -4.32
CA ASP A 65 -19.88 -4.09 -5.11
C ASP A 65 -20.17 -5.54 -4.73
N ARG A 66 -21.10 -5.69 -3.77
CA ARG A 66 -21.56 -7.00 -3.27
C ARG A 66 -22.19 -7.86 -4.37
N SER A 67 -22.51 -7.29 -5.53
CA SER A 67 -23.03 -8.03 -6.68
C SER A 67 -21.97 -8.81 -7.46
N THR A 68 -20.68 -8.51 -7.24
CA THR A 68 -19.54 -9.23 -7.87
C THR A 68 -19.01 -10.38 -7.03
N ILE A 69 -19.59 -10.60 -5.84
CA ILE A 69 -19.13 -11.63 -4.90
C ILE A 69 -19.77 -12.96 -5.29
N GLU A 70 -18.93 -13.91 -5.69
CA GLU A 70 -19.35 -15.26 -6.05
C GLU A 70 -19.22 -16.24 -4.87
N GLN A 71 -19.91 -17.38 -4.99
CA GLN A 71 -19.77 -18.47 -4.00
C GLN A 71 -18.34 -19.04 -4.03
N GLY A 72 -17.53 -18.65 -3.04
CA GLY A 72 -16.14 -19.07 -2.90
C GLY A 72 -15.18 -17.93 -2.57
N ASP A 73 -15.60 -16.68 -2.76
CA ASP A 73 -14.77 -15.52 -2.48
C ASP A 73 -14.55 -15.29 -0.98
N ILE A 74 -13.32 -14.94 -0.63
CA ILE A 74 -12.96 -14.58 0.74
C ILE A 74 -13.19 -13.08 0.90
N LEU A 75 -14.35 -12.69 1.41
CA LEU A 75 -14.60 -11.30 1.78
C LEU A 75 -13.80 -10.94 3.04
N VAL A 76 -12.84 -10.04 2.87
CA VAL A 76 -12.04 -9.50 3.97
C VAL A 76 -12.60 -8.13 4.34
N THR A 77 -13.52 -8.13 5.30
CA THR A 77 -13.98 -6.87 5.93
C THR A 77 -12.88 -6.27 6.80
N ASP A 78 -12.98 -4.99 7.13
CA ASP A 78 -12.04 -4.32 8.04
C ASP A 78 -11.85 -5.06 9.37
N GLU A 79 -12.95 -5.57 9.95
CA GLU A 79 -12.91 -6.38 11.18
C GLU A 79 -12.14 -7.68 10.98
N ARG A 80 -12.32 -8.35 9.84
CA ARG A 80 -11.64 -9.60 9.51
C ARG A 80 -10.16 -9.36 9.21
N ALA A 81 -9.83 -8.29 8.50
CA ALA A 81 -8.45 -7.86 8.26
C ALA A 81 -7.72 -7.61 9.59
N LYS A 82 -8.37 -6.89 10.52
CA LYS A 82 -7.82 -6.61 11.85
C LYS A 82 -7.60 -7.88 12.66
N ALA A 83 -8.52 -8.84 12.59
CA ALA A 83 -8.35 -10.15 13.22
C ALA A 83 -7.23 -10.99 12.58
N MET A 84 -7.02 -10.87 11.27
CA MET A 84 -5.94 -11.57 10.55
C MET A 84 -4.56 -10.97 10.83
N ASN A 85 -4.49 -9.65 11.02
CA ASN A 85 -3.27 -8.92 11.38
C ASN A 85 -2.98 -8.95 12.90
N ALA A 86 -3.88 -9.53 13.70
CA ALA A 86 -3.64 -9.67 15.14
C ALA A 86 -2.51 -10.67 15.40
N PRO A 87 -1.59 -10.37 16.33
CA PRO A 87 -0.51 -11.28 16.68
C PRO A 87 -1.08 -12.61 17.19
N ARG A 88 -0.51 -13.73 16.73
CA ARG A 88 -0.93 -15.09 17.08
C ARG A 88 0.09 -15.74 18.00
N ASP A 89 -0.39 -16.56 18.93
CA ASP A 89 0.47 -17.39 19.77
C ASP A 89 1.08 -18.55 18.96
N ALA A 90 2.01 -19.29 19.57
CA ALA A 90 2.63 -20.47 18.94
C ALA A 90 1.63 -21.58 18.58
N LYS A 91 0.36 -21.48 19.01
CA LYS A 91 -0.72 -22.41 18.69
C LYS A 91 -1.75 -21.81 17.70
N GLY A 92 -1.46 -20.66 17.09
CA GLY A 92 -2.27 -20.02 16.05
C GLY A 92 -3.50 -19.24 16.53
N ARG A 93 -3.67 -19.06 17.84
CA ARG A 93 -4.79 -18.32 18.45
C ARG A 93 -4.45 -16.83 18.53
N PRO A 94 -5.42 -15.93 18.30
CA PRO A 94 -5.20 -14.49 18.46
C PRO A 94 -4.82 -14.17 19.91
N ILE A 95 -3.74 -13.40 20.10
CA ILE A 95 -3.31 -12.90 21.40
C ILE A 95 -4.16 -11.66 21.71
N LEU A 96 -5.17 -11.80 22.58
CA LEU A 96 -5.96 -10.66 23.02
C LEU A 96 -5.12 -9.80 24.00
N PRO A 97 -5.15 -8.47 23.90
CA PRO A 97 -4.58 -7.62 24.93
C PRO A 97 -5.31 -7.88 26.26
N PRO A 98 -4.59 -7.92 27.41
CA PRO A 98 -5.22 -8.14 28.69
C PRO A 98 -6.25 -7.03 28.95
N LYS A 99 -7.51 -7.42 29.19
CA LYS A 99 -8.57 -6.51 29.63
C LYS A 99 -8.22 -6.05 31.05
N GLY A 100 -7.48 -4.95 31.13
CA GLY A 100 -7.05 -4.34 32.38
C GLY A 100 -8.27 -3.98 33.22
N LYS A 101 -8.43 -4.66 34.35
CA LYS A 101 -9.21 -4.14 35.48
C LYS A 101 -8.51 -2.86 35.96
N PRO A 102 -9.24 -1.78 36.29
CA PRO A 102 -8.61 -0.55 36.75
C PRO A 102 -7.95 -0.83 38.09
N ASN A 103 -6.62 -0.80 38.14
CA ASN A 103 -5.90 -0.86 39.40
C ASN A 103 -5.65 0.59 39.85
N PRO A 104 -6.22 1.03 40.98
CA PRO A 104 -6.01 2.38 41.47
C PRO A 104 -4.65 2.44 42.15
N LYS A 105 -3.88 3.47 41.79
CA LYS A 105 -2.62 3.98 42.38
C LYS A 105 -1.45 3.94 41.40
N THR A 106 -1.44 4.92 40.53
CA THR A 106 -0.22 5.68 40.26
C THR A 106 -0.51 7.11 40.63
N THR A 107 -0.01 7.51 41.80
CA THR A 107 0.03 8.88 42.27
C THR A 107 0.69 9.75 41.22
N ALA A 108 -0.05 10.76 40.78
CA ALA A 108 0.49 11.91 40.07
C ALA A 108 1.54 12.60 40.96
N ALA A 109 2.74 12.78 40.42
CA ALA A 109 3.66 13.82 40.86
C ALA A 109 3.95 14.71 39.65
N ALA A 110 3.75 16.00 39.87
CA ALA A 110 3.57 17.03 38.87
C ALA A 110 4.87 17.43 38.13
N ALA A 111 4.70 17.89 36.88
CA ALA A 111 5.66 18.69 36.13
C ALA A 111 5.83 20.09 36.79
N PRO A 112 6.96 20.81 36.58
CA PRO A 112 7.12 21.66 35.37
C PRO A 112 8.62 21.90 34.96
N PRO A 113 8.97 22.82 34.02
CA PRO A 113 8.32 23.33 32.80
C PRO A 113 9.19 23.17 31.50
N ALA A 114 8.57 23.36 30.33
CA ALA A 114 9.17 23.61 29.01
C ALA A 114 9.89 24.99 28.97
N GLU A 115 10.85 25.40 28.12
CA GLU A 115 11.39 25.10 26.76
C GLU A 115 12.64 26.05 26.58
N PRO A 116 13.40 26.21 25.45
CA PRO A 116 13.35 25.56 24.13
C PRO A 116 14.70 25.17 23.45
N ALA A 117 14.55 24.46 22.32
CA ALA A 117 15.39 24.45 21.10
C ALA A 117 16.79 23.80 21.12
N ALA A 118 16.84 22.56 20.61
CA ALA A 118 18.02 22.03 19.92
C ALA A 118 17.72 21.92 18.42
N ALA A 119 18.61 22.50 17.60
CA ALA A 119 18.76 22.19 16.17
C ALA A 119 19.62 20.91 15.99
N PRO A 120 19.61 20.28 14.81
CA PRO A 120 19.67 18.82 14.66
C PRO A 120 21.07 18.27 14.34
N GLU A 121 21.37 17.07 14.85
CA GLU A 121 22.42 16.18 14.31
C GLU A 121 21.93 14.72 14.31
N GLU A 122 21.77 14.16 13.11
CA GLU A 122 21.87 12.72 12.82
C GLU A 122 23.36 12.35 12.66
N PRO A 123 23.75 11.05 12.58
CA PRO A 123 23.17 9.84 13.18
C PRO A 123 24.25 8.99 13.88
N ALA A 124 23.88 8.18 14.87
CA ALA A 124 24.72 7.07 15.33
C ALA A 124 23.89 5.79 15.40
N SER A 125 24.21 4.89 14.46
CA SER A 125 23.72 3.53 14.37
C SER A 125 24.31 2.70 15.52
N ASP A 126 23.50 2.28 16.49
CA ASP A 126 23.71 0.99 17.15
C ASP A 126 22.45 0.56 17.93
N ALA A 127 21.60 -0.24 17.28
CA ALA A 127 20.58 -1.03 17.97
C ALA A 127 20.40 -2.36 17.20
N PRO A 128 20.44 -3.52 17.87
CA PRO A 128 20.38 -4.80 17.18
C PRO A 128 18.99 -4.99 16.54
N LYS A 129 18.98 -5.07 15.21
CA LYS A 129 17.77 -5.33 14.41
C LYS A 129 17.27 -6.77 14.67
N PRO A 130 15.97 -6.98 14.98
CA PRO A 130 15.45 -8.33 15.15
C PRO A 130 15.57 -9.16 13.86
N PRO A 131 15.73 -10.50 13.96
CA PRO A 131 15.94 -11.36 12.80
C PRO A 131 14.67 -11.42 11.93
N ILE A 132 14.81 -11.07 10.66
CA ILE A 132 13.76 -11.18 9.64
C ILE A 132 13.59 -12.65 9.28
N ARG A 133 12.39 -13.21 9.46
CA ARG A 133 12.05 -14.55 8.96
C ARG A 133 11.47 -14.44 7.55
N THR A 134 12.25 -14.87 6.57
CA THR A 134 11.77 -15.02 5.20
C THR A 134 10.84 -16.22 5.11
N VAL A 135 9.56 -15.98 4.80
CA VAL A 135 8.55 -17.04 4.62
C VAL A 135 8.13 -17.02 3.14
N GLY A 136 8.93 -17.65 2.29
CA GLY A 136 8.65 -17.82 0.86
C GLY A 136 8.21 -19.26 0.55
N PRO A 137 7.40 -19.50 -0.51
CA PRO A 137 7.06 -20.84 -0.93
C PRO A 137 8.32 -21.61 -1.36
N GLN A 138 8.47 -22.84 -0.89
CA GLN A 138 9.57 -23.71 -1.30
C GLN A 138 9.30 -24.21 -2.71
N LEU A 139 9.90 -23.55 -3.70
CA LEU A 139 9.88 -24.00 -5.09
C LEU A 139 10.69 -25.30 -5.18
N GLY A 140 9.99 -26.43 -5.32
CA GLY A 140 10.60 -27.74 -5.53
C GLY A 140 11.35 -27.82 -6.87
N PRO A 141 12.28 -28.77 -7.02
CA PRO A 141 13.08 -28.90 -8.22
C PRO A 141 12.21 -29.21 -9.44
N VAL A 142 12.45 -28.44 -10.52
CA VAL A 142 11.90 -28.69 -11.85
C VAL A 142 12.53 -29.98 -12.37
N ARG A 143 11.69 -30.95 -12.77
CA ARG A 143 12.11 -32.17 -13.47
C ARG A 143 12.18 -31.92 -14.98
#